data_AF-A0A067GCK1-F1
#
_entry.id   AF-A0A067GCK1-F1
#
_cell.length_a   1.000
_cell.length_b   1.000
_cell.length_c   1.000
_cell.angle_alpha   90.00
_cell.angle_beta   90.00
_cell.angle_gamma   90.00
#
_symmetry.space_group_name_H-M   'P 1'
#
loop_
_entity.id
_entity.type
_entity.pdbx_description
1 polymer ?
#
loop_
_entity_poly.entity_id
_entity_poly.type
_entity_poly.pdbx_seq_one_letter_code
_entity_poly.pdbx_strand_id
1 'polypeptide(L)'
;WCHDIGREQAANKPLLKTVFQVMMRLFSPRKTTLLFVIRDKTKTPLEYLEPILREDIQKIWDAVPKPQTLKNTPLSEFFNVEVTALSSYEEKEGQFKEQVAELRQRFFHSISPGGLAGDRQGVVPASGFSFSAQQIWRVIKENKDLDLPAHKVMVATVRCEEIANDKLRRLSADEGWLALEEAVQEGPVSGFGKRLSSVLDTYLSEYDMEAVYFDEGVRNAKRKQLESKALDFVYPTYSTLLGHLRSKAFESFKIQLEQSLKKGEGFAASVRTCTQSCMLEFDRGCADAAIRQAKWDASKVREKLRRDIDTEASSVRSVKLSAIIADHEKNLTEALSGPVESLFEVGDEDTWASIRRLLKRETEAAVLKFSTAIAGFEMDQAAVDTMVQNLRSYARNVVVKKQEKKLE
;
A
#
# COMPACT_ATOMS: atom_id res chain seq x y z
N TRP A 1 46.54 12.29 24.47
CA TRP A 1 47.62 12.82 25.34
C TRP A 1 48.19 11.70 26.20
N CYS A 2 49.29 11.93 26.94
CA CYS A 2 49.88 10.88 27.80
C CYS A 2 48.87 10.28 28.80
N HIS A 3 47.93 11.09 29.32
CA HIS A 3 46.90 10.64 30.25
C HIS A 3 45.70 9.94 29.59
N ASP A 4 45.58 10.00 28.27
CA ASP A 4 44.52 9.31 27.51
C ASP A 4 44.95 7.92 27.04
N ILE A 5 46.24 7.60 27.15
CA ILE A 5 46.75 6.27 26.78
C ILE A 5 46.01 5.23 27.63
N GLY A 6 45.45 4.21 26.96
CA GLY A 6 44.61 3.18 27.59
C GLY A 6 43.12 3.52 27.72
N ARG A 7 42.67 4.75 27.43
CA ARG A 7 41.24 5.12 27.46
C ARG A 7 40.57 4.90 26.10
N GLU A 8 39.48 4.14 26.06
CA GLU A 8 38.81 3.75 24.81
C GLU A 8 38.36 4.94 23.94
N GLN A 9 37.56 5.84 24.52
CA GLN A 9 36.96 6.96 23.80
C GLN A 9 37.93 8.15 23.66
N ALA A 10 38.67 8.47 24.72
CA ALA A 10 39.61 9.60 24.71
C ALA A 10 40.84 9.35 23.81
N ALA A 11 41.26 8.09 23.62
CA ALA A 11 42.27 7.72 22.64
C ALA A 11 41.71 7.49 21.23
N ASN A 12 40.41 7.74 21.01
CA ASN A 12 39.74 7.57 19.71
C ASN A 12 39.90 6.17 19.08
N LYS A 13 39.97 5.11 19.91
CA LYS A 13 40.10 3.73 19.42
C LYS A 13 38.97 3.31 18.46
N PRO A 14 37.69 3.66 18.71
CA PRO A 14 36.61 3.33 17.78
C PRO A 14 36.75 4.00 16.41
N LEU A 15 37.23 5.25 16.37
CA LEU A 15 37.46 5.96 15.11
C LEU A 15 38.59 5.30 14.30
N LEU A 16 39.69 4.94 14.97
CA LEU A 16 40.79 4.21 14.33
C LEU A 16 40.34 2.85 13.78
N LYS A 17 39.46 2.15 14.50
CA LYS A 17 38.84 0.91 14.01
C LYS A 17 38.09 1.12 12.69
N THR A 18 37.25 2.15 12.62
CA THR A 18 36.52 2.51 11.39
C THR A 18 37.47 2.88 10.25
N VAL A 19 38.52 3.67 10.54
CA VAL A 19 39.52 4.06 9.54
C VAL A 19 40.24 2.83 8.97
N PHE A 20 40.67 1.88 9.81
CA PHE A 20 41.30 0.64 9.35
C PHE A 20 40.36 -0.20 8.48
N GLN A 21 39.11 -0.37 8.90
CA GLN A 21 38.10 -1.11 8.14
C GLN A 21 37.88 -0.52 6.74
N VAL A 22 37.80 0.81 6.65
CA VAL A 22 37.52 1.54 5.40
C VAL A 22 38.74 1.52 4.49
N MET A 23 39.94 1.73 5.05
CA MET A 23 41.19 1.67 4.30
C MET A 23 41.39 0.33 3.61
N MET A 24 41.13 -0.78 4.31
CA MET A 24 41.27 -2.13 3.74
C MET A 24 40.25 -2.43 2.63
N ARG A 25 39.06 -1.82 2.68
CA ARG A 25 37.98 -2.07 1.71
C ARG A 25 38.09 -1.21 0.46
N LEU A 26 38.47 0.06 0.62
CA LEU A 26 38.38 1.06 -0.44
C LEU A 26 39.69 1.32 -1.17
N PHE A 27 40.83 1.03 -0.54
CA PHE A 27 42.14 1.38 -1.09
C PHE A 27 43.06 0.17 -1.13
N SER A 28 43.90 0.12 -2.17
CA SER A 28 44.94 -0.91 -2.27
C SER A 28 45.95 -0.75 -1.13
N PRO A 29 46.47 -1.86 -0.56
CA PRO A 29 47.48 -1.83 0.49
C PRO A 29 48.67 -0.96 0.07
N ARG A 30 48.93 0.07 0.88
CA ARG A 30 50.16 0.88 0.82
C ARG A 30 50.72 0.98 2.22
N LYS A 31 51.99 0.63 2.40
CA LYS A 31 52.60 0.64 3.72
C LYS A 31 52.74 2.08 4.24
N THR A 32 51.85 2.47 5.15
CA THR A 32 51.72 3.84 5.65
C THR A 32 52.33 3.97 7.04
N THR A 33 53.10 5.02 7.30
CA THR A 33 53.66 5.27 8.64
C THR A 33 52.61 5.94 9.52
N LEU A 34 52.21 5.28 10.61
CA LEU A 34 51.42 5.84 11.69
C LEU A 34 52.36 6.36 12.77
N LEU A 35 52.55 7.69 12.80
CA LEU A 35 53.35 8.36 13.82
C LEU A 35 52.46 8.82 14.99
N PHE A 36 52.60 8.16 16.13
CA PHE A 36 51.95 8.56 17.39
C PHE A 36 52.87 9.50 18.17
N VAL A 37 52.46 10.78 18.24
CA VAL A 37 53.15 11.79 19.04
C VAL A 37 52.44 11.92 20.39
N ILE A 38 53.02 11.35 21.45
CA ILE A 38 52.53 11.47 22.82
C ILE A 38 52.83 12.89 23.31
N ARG A 39 51.78 13.62 23.68
CA ARG A 39 51.88 14.97 24.24
C ARG A 39 51.82 14.95 25.76
N ASP A 40 52.51 15.90 26.38
CA ASP A 40 52.66 16.10 27.82
C ASP A 40 53.13 14.84 28.55
N LYS A 41 54.31 14.39 28.15
CA LYS A 41 54.97 13.24 28.78
C LYS A 41 55.13 13.48 30.29
N THR A 42 54.59 12.56 31.08
CA THR A 42 54.72 12.54 32.54
C THR A 42 56.04 11.87 32.97
N LYS A 43 56.18 11.50 34.25
CA LYS A 43 57.37 10.80 34.76
C LYS A 43 57.55 9.39 34.18
N THR A 44 56.53 8.83 33.51
CA THR A 44 56.59 7.50 32.93
C THR A 44 57.53 7.47 31.71
N PRO A 45 58.56 6.60 31.69
CA PRO A 45 59.44 6.44 30.53
C PRO A 45 58.70 6.00 29.26
N LEU A 46 59.22 6.40 28.10
CA LEU A 46 58.63 6.04 26.80
C LEU A 46 58.67 4.52 26.57
N GLU A 47 59.70 3.84 27.08
CA GLU A 47 59.90 2.40 27.01
C GLU A 47 58.71 1.59 27.57
N TYR A 48 57.94 2.16 28.51
CA TYR A 48 56.73 1.53 29.05
C TYR A 48 55.47 1.93 28.27
N LEU A 49 55.40 3.16 27.75
CA LEU A 49 54.21 3.67 27.05
C LEU A 49 54.11 3.15 25.61
N GLU A 50 55.25 2.99 24.95
CA GLU A 50 55.30 2.54 23.56
C GLU A 50 54.74 1.11 23.36
N PRO A 51 55.13 0.09 24.16
CA PRO A 51 54.56 -1.24 24.04
C PRO A 51 53.04 -1.27 24.25
N ILE A 52 52.53 -0.49 25.21
CA ILE A 52 51.09 -0.38 25.50
C ILE A 52 50.33 0.17 24.29
N LEU A 53 50.83 1.24 23.68
CA LEU A 53 50.23 1.81 22.47
C LEU A 53 50.29 0.83 21.30
N ARG A 54 51.42 0.15 21.09
CA ARG A 54 51.57 -0.85 20.02
C ARG A 54 50.58 -2.00 20.21
N GLU A 55 50.43 -2.51 21.43
CA GLU A 55 49.48 -3.57 21.76
C GLU A 55 48.04 -3.10 21.54
N ASP A 56 47.70 -1.87 21.94
CA ASP A 56 46.37 -1.29 21.72
C ASP A 56 46.03 -1.19 20.23
N ILE A 57 46.96 -0.70 19.39
CA ILE A 57 46.74 -0.63 17.94
C ILE A 57 46.61 -2.03 17.33
N GLN A 58 47.40 -3.00 17.80
CA GLN A 58 47.29 -4.39 17.36
C GLN A 58 45.92 -4.99 17.72
N LYS A 59 45.43 -4.77 18.95
CA LYS A 59 44.08 -5.19 19.37
C LYS A 59 42.98 -4.57 18.51
N ILE A 60 43.10 -3.27 18.17
CA ILE A 60 42.17 -2.60 17.27
C ILE A 60 42.20 -3.27 15.90
N TRP A 61 43.39 -3.52 15.34
CA TRP A 61 43.56 -4.21 14.06
C TRP A 61 42.92 -5.59 14.06
N ASP A 62 43.11 -6.38 15.10
CA ASP A 62 42.57 -7.74 15.20
C ASP A 62 41.04 -7.74 15.32
N ALA A 63 40.46 -6.73 15.96
CA ALA A 63 39.01 -6.57 16.10
C ALA A 63 38.29 -6.05 14.84
N VAL A 64 39.01 -5.63 13.80
CA VAL A 64 38.43 -5.18 12.52
C VAL A 64 38.01 -6.40 11.67
N PRO A 65 36.78 -6.44 11.13
CA PRO A 65 36.36 -7.51 10.21
C PRO A 65 37.14 -7.45 8.89
N LYS A 66 38.01 -8.43 8.65
CA LYS A 66 38.85 -8.54 7.44
C LYS A 66 38.22 -9.46 6.39
N PRO A 67 38.31 -9.15 5.07
CA PRO A 67 37.96 -10.09 4.00
C PRO A 67 38.75 -11.40 4.11
N GLN A 68 38.21 -12.50 3.56
CA GLN A 68 38.83 -13.83 3.71
C GLN A 68 40.29 -13.88 3.22
N THR A 69 40.64 -13.10 2.20
CA THR A 69 42.00 -13.01 1.63
C THR A 69 43.02 -12.31 2.54
N LEU A 70 42.57 -11.53 3.54
CA LEU A 70 43.42 -10.72 4.42
C LEU A 70 43.27 -11.11 5.91
N LYS A 71 42.65 -12.26 6.20
CA LYS A 71 42.25 -12.64 7.56
C LYS A 71 43.43 -12.77 8.54
N ASN A 72 44.58 -13.23 8.05
CA ASN A 72 45.77 -13.49 8.87
C ASN A 72 46.89 -12.46 8.65
N THR A 73 46.61 -11.36 7.94
CA THR A 73 47.65 -10.38 7.62
C THR A 73 47.97 -9.50 8.83
N PRO A 74 49.25 -9.43 9.27
CA PRO A 74 49.64 -8.62 10.41
C PRO A 74 49.55 -7.13 10.09
N LEU A 75 49.38 -6.30 11.13
CA LEU A 75 49.34 -4.84 11.02
C LEU A 75 50.59 -4.29 10.30
N SER A 76 51.74 -4.91 10.53
CA SER A 76 53.05 -4.53 10.00
C SER A 76 53.18 -4.63 8.47
N GLU A 77 52.26 -5.31 7.78
CA GLU A 77 52.21 -5.30 6.31
C GLU A 77 51.57 -4.02 5.75
N PHE A 78 50.63 -3.43 6.49
CA PHE A 78 49.90 -2.23 6.07
C PHE A 78 50.45 -0.95 6.70
N PHE A 79 51.01 -1.04 7.91
CA PHE A 79 51.43 0.13 8.66
C PHE A 79 52.79 -0.03 9.33
N ASN A 80 53.60 1.03 9.27
CA ASN A 80 54.76 1.19 10.15
C ASN A 80 54.30 2.01 11.36
N VAL A 81 54.36 1.44 12.57
CA VAL A 81 53.98 2.17 13.79
C VAL A 81 55.22 2.79 14.41
N GLU A 82 55.25 4.11 14.50
CA GLU A 82 56.31 4.92 15.10
C GLU A 82 55.74 5.69 16.30
N VAL A 83 56.46 5.69 17.42
CA VAL A 83 56.03 6.38 18.64
C VAL A 83 57.10 7.36 19.07
N THR A 84 56.69 8.59 19.38
CA THR A 84 57.57 9.62 19.96
C THR A 84 56.82 10.35 21.06
N ALA A 85 57.54 10.95 22.00
CA ALA A 85 56.93 11.67 23.10
C ALA A 85 57.54 13.05 23.26
N LEU A 86 56.68 14.04 23.46
CA LEU A 86 57.02 15.43 23.69
C LEU A 86 56.67 15.81 25.14
N SER A 87 57.57 16.53 25.79
CA SER A 87 57.38 17.10 27.12
C SER A 87 56.28 18.18 27.13
N SER A 88 55.80 18.57 28.31
CA SER A 88 54.84 19.69 28.42
C SER A 88 55.48 20.98 27.94
N TYR A 89 54.80 21.69 27.03
CA TYR A 89 55.27 23.00 26.55
C TYR A 89 55.25 24.04 27.67
N GLU A 90 54.20 24.04 28.49
CA GLU A 90 54.02 25.02 29.58
C GLU A 90 55.04 24.80 30.72
N GLU A 91 55.28 23.55 31.10
CA GLU A 91 56.19 23.25 32.22
C GLU A 91 57.67 23.19 31.80
N LYS A 92 57.94 22.77 30.55
CA LYS A 92 59.28 22.41 30.07
C LYS A 92 59.51 22.86 28.62
N GLU A 93 59.29 24.15 28.36
CA GLU A 93 59.37 24.75 27.03
C GLU A 93 60.68 24.43 26.28
N GLY A 94 61.84 24.54 26.96
CA GLY A 94 63.15 24.29 26.35
C GLY A 94 63.29 22.86 25.83
N GLN A 95 62.95 21.87 26.67
CA GLN A 95 63.00 20.45 26.30
C GLN A 95 62.00 20.11 25.19
N PHE A 96 60.80 20.72 25.22
CA PHE A 96 59.84 20.54 24.15
C PHE A 96 60.38 21.04 22.79
N LYS A 97 60.97 22.24 22.75
CA LYS A 97 61.53 22.80 21.51
C LYS A 97 62.67 21.94 20.95
N GLU A 98 63.52 21.40 21.82
CA GLU A 98 64.58 20.47 21.45
C GLU A 98 64.02 19.18 20.85
N GLN A 99 63.08 18.51 21.53
CA GLN A 99 62.44 17.28 21.04
C GLN A 99 61.65 17.50 19.73
N VAL A 100 61.02 18.66 19.56
CA VAL A 100 60.38 19.03 18.29
C VAL A 100 61.41 19.22 17.18
N ALA A 101 62.57 19.82 17.49
CA ALA A 101 63.66 19.95 16.52
C ALA A 101 64.22 18.57 16.12
N GLU A 102 64.40 17.65 17.07
CA GLU A 102 64.79 16.26 16.78
C GLU A 102 63.76 15.56 15.89
N LEU A 103 62.47 15.67 16.21
CA LEU A 103 61.40 15.10 15.39
C LEU A 103 61.41 15.69 13.97
N ARG A 104 61.60 17.01 13.86
CA ARG A 104 61.75 17.69 12.57
C ARG A 104 62.93 17.12 11.78
N GLN A 105 64.08 16.85 12.42
CA GLN A 105 65.22 16.25 11.73
C GLN A 105 64.90 14.87 11.14
N ARG A 106 64.04 14.08 11.79
CA ARG A 106 63.57 12.78 11.24
C ARG A 106 62.72 12.92 9.98
N PHE A 107 62.02 14.05 9.80
CA PHE A 107 61.33 14.37 8.55
C PHE A 107 62.28 14.82 7.43
N PHE A 108 63.28 15.64 7.75
CA PHE A 108 64.29 16.06 6.76
C PHE A 108 65.14 14.88 6.27
N HIS A 109 65.56 14.00 7.19
CA HIS A 109 66.32 12.79 6.89
C HIS A 109 65.41 11.57 6.74
N SER A 110 64.25 11.74 6.10
CA SER A 110 63.18 10.73 6.05
C SER A 110 63.57 9.37 5.46
N ILE A 111 64.62 9.32 4.64
CA ILE A 111 65.14 8.11 3.97
C ILE A 111 66.31 7.44 4.68
N SER A 112 66.90 8.10 5.66
CA SER A 112 68.00 7.55 6.45
C SER A 112 67.48 6.57 7.51
N PRO A 113 68.31 5.64 8.04
CA PRO A 113 67.92 4.82 9.18
C PRO A 113 67.39 5.68 10.34
N GLY A 114 66.15 5.42 10.78
CA GLY A 114 65.44 6.24 11.79
C GLY A 114 64.56 7.38 11.24
N GLY A 115 64.56 7.58 9.92
CA GLY A 115 63.65 8.48 9.20
C GLY A 115 62.21 7.97 9.13
N LEU A 116 61.28 8.84 8.79
CA LEU A 116 59.83 8.57 8.84
C LEU A 116 59.19 8.16 7.50
N ALA A 117 59.98 8.03 6.42
CA ALA A 117 59.40 7.67 5.12
C ALA A 117 58.80 6.26 5.15
N GLY A 118 57.54 6.15 4.76
CA GLY A 118 56.88 4.87 4.49
C GLY A 118 57.28 4.28 3.14
N ASP A 119 56.52 3.30 2.67
CA ASP A 119 56.74 2.70 1.36
C ASP A 119 56.49 3.71 0.23
N ARG A 120 57.37 3.69 -0.77
CA ARG A 120 57.35 4.59 -1.94
C ARG A 120 56.64 3.96 -3.14
N GLN A 121 56.13 2.74 -3.02
CA GLN A 121 55.27 2.14 -4.04
C GLN A 121 53.93 2.90 -4.11
N GLY A 122 53.70 3.64 -5.20
CA GLY A 122 52.47 4.41 -5.43
C GLY A 122 52.59 5.92 -5.20
N VAL A 123 53.80 6.49 -5.22
CA VAL A 123 54.02 7.94 -5.22
C VAL A 123 53.32 8.56 -6.43
N VAL A 124 52.45 9.54 -6.16
CA VAL A 124 51.77 10.33 -7.19
C VAL A 124 52.62 11.57 -7.47
N PRO A 125 52.92 11.92 -8.73
CA PRO A 125 53.58 13.18 -9.05
C PRO A 125 52.78 14.37 -8.49
N ALA A 126 53.46 15.43 -8.08
CA ALA A 126 52.79 16.61 -7.51
C ALA A 126 51.69 17.16 -8.45
N SER A 127 51.92 17.11 -9.77
CA SER A 127 50.94 17.49 -10.79
C SER A 127 49.67 16.64 -10.82
N GLY A 128 49.73 15.38 -10.39
CA GLY A 128 48.60 14.44 -10.34
C GLY A 128 47.93 14.34 -8.96
N PHE A 129 48.49 14.97 -7.93
CA PHE A 129 47.98 14.85 -6.56
C PHE A 129 46.57 15.42 -6.40
N SER A 130 46.29 16.58 -7.00
CA SER A 130 44.96 17.22 -6.93
C SER A 130 43.86 16.30 -7.48
N PHE A 131 44.11 15.69 -8.64
CA PHE A 131 43.19 14.75 -9.26
C PHE A 131 43.00 13.49 -8.41
N SER A 132 44.10 12.91 -7.91
CA SER A 132 44.05 11.74 -7.03
C SER A 132 43.28 12.02 -5.73
N ALA A 133 43.52 13.16 -5.09
CA ALA A 133 42.83 13.56 -3.87
C ALA A 133 41.32 13.77 -4.10
N GLN A 134 40.93 14.36 -5.25
CA GLN A 134 39.51 14.50 -5.60
C GLN A 134 38.82 13.15 -5.81
N GLN A 135 39.49 12.16 -6.43
CA GLN A 135 38.92 10.82 -6.58
C GLN A 135 38.80 10.11 -5.23
N ILE A 136 39.83 10.18 -4.37
CA ILE A 136 39.80 9.62 -3.02
C ILE A 136 38.63 10.26 -2.23
N TRP A 137 38.49 11.58 -2.29
CA TRP A 137 37.42 12.30 -1.60
C TRP A 137 36.02 11.92 -2.12
N ARG A 138 35.86 11.76 -3.44
CA ARG A 138 34.60 11.30 -4.03
C ARG A 138 34.20 9.92 -3.51
N VAL A 139 35.13 8.97 -3.53
CA VAL A 139 34.91 7.59 -3.04
C VAL A 139 34.54 7.58 -1.57
N ILE A 140 35.19 8.41 -0.74
CA ILE A 140 34.85 8.54 0.69
C ILE A 140 33.46 9.13 0.87
N LYS A 141 33.13 10.22 0.16
CA LYS A 141 31.86 10.95 0.31
C LYS A 141 30.65 10.14 -0.15
N GLU A 142 30.78 9.34 -1.18
CA GLU A 142 29.68 8.55 -1.75
C GLU A 142 29.47 7.21 -1.03
N ASN A 143 30.36 6.84 -0.11
CA ASN A 143 30.29 5.56 0.59
C ASN A 143 29.26 5.59 1.73
N LYS A 144 28.16 4.86 1.54
CA LYS A 144 27.07 4.76 2.53
C LYS A 144 27.47 4.01 3.82
N ASP A 145 28.50 3.17 3.80
CA ASP A 145 28.97 2.47 5.02
C ASP A 145 29.70 3.42 5.98
N LEU A 146 30.18 4.57 5.47
CA LEU A 146 30.75 5.65 6.26
C LEU A 146 29.69 6.61 6.81
N ASP A 147 28.46 6.53 6.32
CA ASP A 147 27.29 7.26 6.84
C ASP A 147 26.79 6.56 8.10
N LEU A 148 27.64 6.56 9.14
CA LEU A 148 27.29 6.03 10.44
C LEU A 148 26.34 7.03 11.10
N PRO A 149 25.06 6.68 11.29
CA PRO A 149 24.15 7.57 12.01
C PRO A 149 24.75 7.83 13.38
N ALA A 150 24.66 9.08 13.85
CA ALA A 150 25.04 9.39 15.21
C ALA A 150 24.38 8.36 16.15
N HIS A 151 25.12 7.84 17.13
CA HIS A 151 24.65 6.77 18.02
C HIS A 151 23.23 7.03 18.58
N LYS A 152 22.89 8.30 18.82
CA LYS A 152 21.56 8.77 19.22
C LYS A 152 20.45 8.41 18.20
N VAL A 153 20.69 8.60 16.90
CA VAL A 153 19.77 8.28 15.79
C VAL A 153 19.62 6.77 15.64
N MET A 154 20.71 6.02 15.79
CA MET A 154 20.67 4.55 15.76
C MET A 154 19.81 4.00 16.91
N VAL A 155 20.04 4.46 18.14
CA VAL A 155 19.24 4.06 19.31
C VAL A 155 17.78 4.47 19.14
N ALA A 156 17.52 5.69 18.68
CA ALA A 156 16.16 6.16 18.38
C ALA A 156 15.47 5.25 17.35
N THR A 157 16.19 4.78 16.33
CA THR A 157 15.62 3.93 15.27
C THR A 157 15.12 2.61 15.83
N VAL A 158 15.95 1.95 16.64
CA VAL A 158 15.59 0.67 17.28
C VAL A 158 14.44 0.88 18.27
N ARG A 159 14.52 1.90 19.13
CA ARG A 159 13.48 2.15 20.14
C ARG A 159 12.14 2.55 19.54
N CYS A 160 12.11 3.47 18.59
CA CYS A 160 10.88 3.85 17.89
C CYS A 160 10.27 2.68 17.12
N GLU A 161 11.08 1.74 16.63
CA GLU A 161 10.59 0.51 15.98
C GLU A 161 10.00 -0.49 16.97
N GLU A 162 10.66 -0.71 18.11
CA GLU A 162 10.13 -1.55 19.19
C GLU A 162 8.78 -1.02 19.69
N ILE A 163 8.68 0.28 19.96
CA ILE A 163 7.43 0.92 20.40
C ILE A 163 6.34 0.73 19.33
N ALA A 164 6.64 1.01 18.06
CA ALA A 164 5.69 0.84 16.97
C ALA A 164 5.17 -0.60 16.87
N ASN A 165 6.08 -1.58 16.89
CA ASN A 165 5.71 -2.99 16.83
C ASN A 165 4.90 -3.42 18.06
N ASP A 166 5.20 -2.88 19.24
CA ASP A 166 4.41 -3.14 20.44
C ASP A 166 2.98 -2.59 20.32
N LYS A 167 2.82 -1.35 19.85
CA LYS A 167 1.48 -0.76 19.61
C LYS A 167 0.68 -1.56 18.60
N LEU A 168 1.29 -2.03 17.52
CA LEU A 168 0.62 -2.88 16.53
C LEU A 168 0.17 -4.22 17.14
N ARG A 169 1.01 -4.85 17.97
CA ARG A 169 0.61 -6.09 18.68
C ARG A 169 -0.54 -5.85 19.64
N ARG A 170 -0.52 -4.75 20.39
CA ARG A 170 -1.63 -4.41 21.31
C ARG A 170 -2.92 -4.12 20.53
N LEU A 171 -2.84 -3.40 19.41
CA LEU A 171 -3.98 -3.18 18.52
C LEU A 171 -4.61 -4.52 18.08
N SER A 172 -3.80 -5.50 17.71
CA SER A 172 -4.32 -6.82 17.28
C SER A 172 -5.04 -7.60 18.38
N ALA A 173 -4.81 -7.25 19.65
CA ALA A 173 -5.43 -7.84 20.82
C ALA A 173 -6.39 -6.87 21.55
N ASP A 174 -6.71 -5.73 20.94
CA ASP A 174 -7.60 -4.73 21.53
C ASP A 174 -9.04 -5.28 21.58
N GLU A 175 -9.68 -5.24 22.74
CA GLU A 175 -11.04 -5.75 22.92
C GLU A 175 -12.06 -4.98 22.06
N GLY A 176 -11.87 -3.66 21.91
CA GLY A 176 -12.73 -2.80 21.11
C GLY A 176 -12.64 -3.10 19.61
N TRP A 177 -11.44 -3.39 19.13
CA TRP A 177 -11.19 -3.89 17.78
C TRP A 177 -11.77 -5.28 17.56
N LEU A 178 -11.46 -6.25 18.43
CA LEU A 178 -11.92 -7.63 18.27
C LEU A 178 -13.45 -7.72 18.27
N ALA A 179 -14.12 -6.99 19.16
CA ALA A 179 -15.58 -6.91 19.18
C ALA A 179 -16.15 -6.22 17.93
N LEU A 180 -15.41 -5.29 17.32
CA LEU A 180 -15.81 -4.67 16.06
C LEU A 180 -15.65 -5.64 14.89
N GLU A 181 -14.54 -6.39 14.86
CA GLU A 181 -14.24 -7.40 13.85
C GLU A 181 -15.27 -8.54 13.87
N GLU A 182 -15.60 -9.06 15.05
CA GLU A 182 -16.62 -10.08 15.24
C GLU A 182 -18.00 -9.60 14.77
N ALA A 183 -18.41 -8.40 15.17
CA ALA A 183 -19.69 -7.82 14.75
C ALA A 183 -19.80 -7.66 13.22
N VAL A 184 -18.68 -7.39 12.52
CA VAL A 184 -18.66 -7.32 11.05
C VAL A 184 -18.87 -8.69 10.40
N GLN A 185 -18.48 -9.79 11.04
CA GLN A 185 -18.76 -11.14 10.53
C GLN A 185 -20.25 -11.46 10.53
N GLU A 186 -21.00 -10.90 11.48
CA GLU A 186 -22.45 -11.08 11.57
C GLU A 186 -23.23 -10.20 10.57
N GLY A 187 -22.67 -9.04 10.20
CA GLY A 187 -23.26 -8.18 9.18
C GLY A 187 -22.84 -6.70 9.24
N PRO A 188 -23.65 -5.79 8.68
CA PRO A 188 -23.35 -4.37 8.69
C PRO A 188 -23.36 -3.78 10.11
N VAL A 189 -22.27 -3.14 10.51
CA VAL A 189 -22.12 -2.50 11.81
C VAL A 189 -22.26 -0.99 11.68
N SER A 190 -23.10 -0.37 12.52
CA SER A 190 -23.24 1.08 12.59
C SER A 190 -22.16 1.71 13.46
N GLY A 191 -21.75 2.93 13.08
CA GLY A 191 -20.67 3.65 13.73
C GLY A 191 -19.29 3.02 13.52
N PHE A 192 -19.11 2.16 12.51
CA PHE A 192 -17.87 1.42 12.27
C PHE A 192 -16.68 2.37 12.17
N GLY A 193 -16.78 3.39 11.31
CA GLY A 193 -15.69 4.32 11.06
C GLY A 193 -15.29 5.10 12.30
N LYS A 194 -16.27 5.53 13.11
CA LYS A 194 -16.03 6.23 14.39
C LYS A 194 -15.35 5.32 15.41
N ARG A 195 -15.82 4.09 15.59
CA ARG A 195 -15.24 3.11 16.53
C ARG A 195 -13.81 2.76 16.13
N LEU A 196 -13.59 2.40 14.87
CA LEU A 196 -12.27 2.06 14.35
C LEU A 196 -11.31 3.25 14.44
N SER A 197 -11.75 4.46 14.07
CA SER A 197 -10.93 5.66 14.19
C SER A 197 -10.50 5.90 15.64
N SER A 198 -11.39 5.68 16.61
CA SER A 198 -11.06 5.86 18.02
C SER A 198 -10.00 4.86 18.48
N VAL A 199 -10.09 3.59 18.08
CA VAL A 199 -9.09 2.57 18.43
C VAL A 199 -7.73 2.91 17.82
N LEU A 200 -7.70 3.26 16.52
CA LEU A 200 -6.47 3.67 15.84
C LEU A 200 -5.85 4.93 16.48
N ASP A 201 -6.67 5.94 16.79
CA ASP A 201 -6.21 7.19 17.43
C ASP A 201 -5.57 6.91 18.80
N THR A 202 -6.11 5.98 19.59
CA THR A 202 -5.51 5.56 20.88
C THR A 202 -4.07 5.09 20.69
N TYR A 203 -3.84 4.11 19.80
CA TYR A 203 -2.50 3.53 19.63
C TYR A 203 -1.51 4.46 18.95
N LEU A 204 -1.97 5.30 18.01
CA LEU A 204 -1.12 6.33 17.41
C LEU A 204 -0.73 7.40 18.43
N SER A 205 -1.66 7.80 19.31
CA SER A 205 -1.38 8.78 20.37
C SER A 205 -0.44 8.22 21.44
N GLU A 206 -0.62 6.95 21.83
CA GLU A 206 0.31 6.28 22.75
C GLU A 206 1.72 6.17 22.16
N TYR A 207 1.84 5.88 20.86
CA TYR A 207 3.12 5.92 20.16
C TYR A 207 3.75 7.32 20.25
N ASP A 208 2.98 8.36 19.94
CA ASP A 208 3.45 9.75 19.95
C ASP A 208 3.95 10.17 21.34
N MET A 209 3.28 9.71 22.41
CA MET A 209 3.70 9.93 23.80
C MET A 209 4.99 9.20 24.17
N GLU A 210 5.11 7.91 23.84
CA GLU A 210 6.30 7.11 24.17
C GLU A 210 7.52 7.50 23.33
N ALA A 211 7.30 7.94 22.09
CA ALA A 211 8.38 8.29 21.17
C ALA A 211 8.84 9.76 21.27
N VAL A 212 8.23 10.58 22.15
CA VAL A 212 8.41 12.04 22.19
C VAL A 212 9.87 12.48 22.40
N TYR A 213 10.68 11.69 23.11
CA TYR A 213 12.06 12.04 23.46
C TYR A 213 13.10 11.65 22.40
N PHE A 214 12.69 10.93 21.35
CA PHE A 214 13.60 10.48 20.30
C PHE A 214 13.75 11.49 19.18
N ASP A 215 14.70 11.22 18.29
CA ASP A 215 14.93 12.02 17.08
C ASP A 215 13.63 12.20 16.28
N GLU A 216 13.35 13.44 15.89
CA GLU A 216 12.10 13.81 15.24
C GLU A 216 11.93 13.15 13.87
N GLY A 217 13.01 13.07 13.08
CA GLY A 217 12.98 12.41 11.77
C GLY A 217 12.68 10.93 11.91
N VAL A 218 13.33 10.27 12.87
CA VAL A 218 13.14 8.84 13.15
C VAL A 218 11.72 8.55 13.64
N ARG A 219 11.24 9.27 14.67
CA ARG A 219 9.90 9.01 15.24
C ARG A 219 8.80 9.26 14.21
N ASN A 220 8.91 10.32 13.40
CA ASN A 220 7.89 10.63 12.39
C ASN A 220 7.88 9.57 11.26
N ALA A 221 9.05 9.07 10.86
CA ALA A 221 9.14 7.99 9.87
C ALA A 221 8.54 6.68 10.39
N LYS A 222 8.88 6.30 11.63
CA LYS A 222 8.36 5.08 12.26
C LYS A 222 6.86 5.20 12.60
N ARG A 223 6.37 6.39 12.95
CA ARG A 223 4.93 6.67 13.12
C ARG A 223 4.14 6.40 11.84
N LYS A 224 4.61 6.90 10.69
CA LYS A 224 3.96 6.65 9.39
C LYS A 224 3.97 5.17 9.03
N GLN A 225 5.07 4.47 9.36
CA GLN A 225 5.15 3.02 9.15
C GLN A 225 4.15 2.26 10.02
N LEU A 226 3.99 2.65 11.30
CA LEU A 226 2.97 2.10 12.18
C LEU A 226 1.56 2.31 11.62
N GLU A 227 1.24 3.55 11.23
CA GLU A 227 -0.05 3.92 10.66
C GLU A 227 -0.37 3.09 9.42
N SER A 228 0.58 2.96 8.48
CA SER A 228 0.41 2.10 7.29
C SER A 228 0.14 0.65 7.66
N LYS A 229 0.93 0.06 8.56
CA LYS A 229 0.75 -1.34 8.98
C LYS A 229 -0.58 -1.58 9.70
N ALA A 230 -1.01 -0.62 10.53
CA ALA A 230 -2.29 -0.68 11.21
C ALA A 230 -3.45 -0.61 10.21
N LEU A 231 -3.36 0.27 9.21
CA LEU A 231 -4.36 0.37 8.14
C LEU A 231 -4.43 -0.91 7.31
N ASP A 232 -3.28 -1.48 6.93
CA ASP A 232 -3.22 -2.75 6.20
C ASP A 232 -3.83 -3.91 7.00
N PHE A 233 -3.62 -3.91 8.33
CA PHE A 233 -4.17 -4.92 9.23
C PHE A 233 -5.71 -4.85 9.33
N VAL A 234 -6.30 -3.66 9.42
CA VAL A 234 -7.76 -3.49 9.61
C VAL A 234 -8.55 -3.48 8.30
N TYR A 235 -7.88 -3.30 7.16
CA TYR A 235 -8.52 -3.19 5.84
C TYR A 235 -9.37 -4.40 5.42
N PRO A 236 -8.98 -5.67 5.68
CA PRO A 236 -9.82 -6.83 5.36
C PRO A 236 -11.21 -6.74 5.98
N THR A 237 -11.31 -6.31 7.24
CA THR A 237 -12.57 -6.13 7.96
C THR A 237 -13.42 -5.03 7.34
N TYR A 238 -12.82 -3.91 6.94
CA TYR A 238 -13.51 -2.87 6.18
C TYR A 238 -14.05 -3.39 4.84
N SER A 239 -13.26 -4.19 4.12
CA SER A 239 -13.69 -4.81 2.85
C SER A 239 -14.88 -5.75 3.05
N THR A 240 -14.88 -6.54 4.12
CA THR A 240 -16.01 -7.40 4.50
C THR A 240 -17.27 -6.59 4.81
N LEU A 241 -17.14 -5.52 5.60
CA LEU A 241 -18.24 -4.60 5.89
C LEU A 241 -18.86 -4.00 4.61
N LEU A 242 -18.04 -3.54 3.67
CA LEU A 242 -18.53 -3.04 2.37
C LEU A 242 -19.28 -4.13 1.59
N GLY A 243 -18.82 -5.37 1.68
CA GLY A 243 -19.52 -6.53 1.12
C GLY A 243 -20.92 -6.69 1.71
N HIS A 244 -21.06 -6.62 3.04
CA HIS A 244 -22.35 -6.71 3.72
C HIS A 244 -23.27 -5.53 3.40
N LEU A 245 -22.74 -4.29 3.37
CA LEU A 245 -23.51 -3.10 2.99
C LEU A 245 -24.08 -3.24 1.57
N ARG A 246 -23.27 -3.73 0.63
CA ARG A 246 -23.70 -3.99 -0.74
C ARG A 246 -24.81 -5.03 -0.80
N SER A 247 -24.62 -6.17 -0.14
CA SER A 247 -25.62 -7.25 -0.13
C SER A 247 -26.93 -6.79 0.50
N LYS A 248 -26.88 -6.05 1.63
CA LYS A 248 -28.05 -5.48 2.27
C LYS A 248 -28.80 -4.51 1.35
N ALA A 249 -28.08 -3.56 0.74
CA ALA A 249 -28.68 -2.61 -0.19
C ALA A 249 -29.32 -3.31 -1.39
N PHE A 250 -28.65 -4.33 -1.94
CA PHE A 250 -29.17 -5.09 -3.09
C PHE A 250 -30.43 -5.90 -2.75
N GLU A 251 -30.49 -6.54 -1.59
CA GLU A 251 -31.71 -7.24 -1.14
C GLU A 251 -32.85 -6.24 -0.84
N SER A 252 -32.52 -5.09 -0.24
CA SER A 252 -33.46 -3.97 -0.06
C SER A 252 -34.07 -3.52 -1.41
N PHE A 253 -33.25 -3.43 -2.46
CA PHE A 253 -33.73 -3.14 -3.82
C PHE A 253 -34.73 -4.19 -4.33
N LYS A 254 -34.42 -5.48 -4.22
CA LYS A 254 -35.32 -6.56 -4.69
C LYS A 254 -36.68 -6.51 -3.99
N ILE A 255 -36.67 -6.37 -2.66
CA ILE A 255 -37.89 -6.30 -1.86
C ILE A 255 -38.72 -5.06 -2.23
N GLN A 256 -38.08 -3.89 -2.32
CA GLN A 256 -38.77 -2.65 -2.68
C GLN A 256 -39.36 -2.73 -4.10
N LEU A 257 -38.61 -3.27 -5.06
CA LEU A 257 -39.08 -3.43 -6.43
C LEU A 257 -40.30 -4.36 -6.48
N GLU A 258 -40.26 -5.51 -5.82
CA GLU A 258 -41.38 -6.44 -5.79
C GLU A 258 -42.64 -5.78 -5.18
N GLN A 259 -42.47 -5.02 -4.10
CA GLN A 259 -43.58 -4.30 -3.45
C GLN A 259 -44.18 -3.20 -4.33
N SER A 260 -43.35 -2.37 -4.98
CA SER A 260 -43.81 -1.34 -5.93
C SER A 260 -44.58 -1.95 -7.10
N LEU A 261 -44.10 -3.08 -7.63
CA LEU A 261 -44.80 -3.79 -8.71
C LEU A 261 -46.14 -4.38 -8.26
N LYS A 262 -46.23 -4.88 -7.02
CA LYS A 262 -47.52 -5.35 -6.45
C LYS A 262 -48.54 -4.22 -6.26
N LYS A 263 -48.08 -2.99 -6.06
CA LYS A 263 -48.93 -1.78 -5.96
C LYS A 263 -49.43 -1.27 -7.32
N GLY A 264 -48.98 -1.86 -8.42
CA GLY A 264 -49.33 -1.43 -9.78
C GLY A 264 -48.58 -0.18 -10.26
N GLU A 265 -47.46 0.17 -9.61
CA GLU A 265 -46.60 1.27 -10.06
C GLU A 265 -45.90 0.90 -11.38
N GLY A 266 -45.69 1.89 -12.26
CA GLY A 266 -45.04 1.69 -13.56
C GLY A 266 -43.61 1.14 -13.40
N PHE A 267 -43.27 0.08 -14.15
CA PHE A 267 -42.02 -0.66 -13.99
C PHE A 267 -40.77 0.23 -14.01
N ALA A 268 -40.61 1.09 -15.01
CA ALA A 268 -39.43 1.95 -15.16
C ALA A 268 -39.30 2.97 -14.01
N ALA A 269 -40.42 3.55 -13.58
CA ALA A 269 -40.46 4.48 -12.44
C ALA A 269 -40.09 3.79 -11.13
N SER A 270 -40.61 2.58 -10.89
CA SER A 270 -40.30 1.73 -9.74
C SER A 270 -38.80 1.40 -9.70
N VAL A 271 -38.23 0.93 -10.82
CA VAL A 271 -36.79 0.62 -10.91
C VAL A 271 -35.94 1.84 -10.60
N ARG A 272 -36.24 3.02 -11.17
CA ARG A 272 -35.50 4.26 -10.88
C ARG A 272 -35.54 4.63 -9.41
N THR A 273 -36.73 4.59 -8.80
CA THR A 273 -36.94 4.96 -7.40
C THR A 273 -36.22 3.99 -6.46
N CYS A 274 -36.41 2.68 -6.65
CA CYS A 274 -35.74 1.64 -5.86
C CYS A 274 -34.21 1.72 -6.02
N THR A 275 -33.72 1.98 -7.24
CA THR A 275 -32.28 2.16 -7.49
C THR A 275 -31.74 3.36 -6.71
N GLN A 276 -32.41 4.51 -6.76
CA GLN A 276 -31.96 5.71 -6.04
C GLN A 276 -31.95 5.48 -4.52
N SER A 277 -33.00 4.85 -3.99
CA SER A 277 -33.14 4.49 -2.57
C SER A 277 -31.99 3.56 -2.12
N CYS A 278 -31.75 2.49 -2.87
CA CYS A 278 -30.68 1.52 -2.62
C CYS A 278 -29.28 2.16 -2.67
N MET A 279 -29.01 2.97 -3.69
CA MET A 279 -27.71 3.65 -3.80
C MET A 279 -27.49 4.63 -2.64
N LEU A 280 -28.53 5.34 -2.20
CA LEU A 280 -28.45 6.24 -1.05
C LEU A 280 -28.22 5.48 0.27
N GLU A 281 -28.86 4.33 0.45
CA GLU A 281 -28.64 3.45 1.61
C GLU A 281 -27.17 2.98 1.66
N PHE A 282 -26.64 2.53 0.53
CA PHE A 282 -25.23 2.13 0.41
C PHE A 282 -24.28 3.30 0.68
N ASP A 283 -24.50 4.46 0.04
CA ASP A 283 -23.65 5.64 0.17
C ASP A 283 -23.63 6.15 1.63
N ARG A 284 -24.75 6.07 2.37
CA ARG A 284 -24.81 6.37 3.81
C ARG A 284 -24.00 5.37 4.65
N GLY A 285 -24.09 4.08 4.33
CA GLY A 285 -23.29 3.06 4.99
C GLY A 285 -21.79 3.26 4.77
N CYS A 286 -21.37 3.62 3.56
CA CYS A 286 -19.98 3.95 3.26
C CYS A 286 -19.51 5.20 4.01
N ALA A 287 -20.36 6.23 4.13
CA ALA A 287 -20.03 7.43 4.89
C ALA A 287 -19.82 7.15 6.39
N ASP A 288 -20.63 6.26 6.97
CA ASP A 288 -20.47 5.80 8.36
C ASP A 288 -19.23 4.92 8.57
N ALA A 289 -18.85 4.14 7.56
CA ALA A 289 -17.66 3.30 7.58
C ALA A 289 -16.35 4.07 7.36
N ALA A 290 -16.40 5.34 6.96
CA ALA A 290 -15.22 6.15 6.69
C ALA A 290 -14.42 6.43 7.98
N ILE A 291 -13.11 6.22 7.91
CA ILE A 291 -12.18 6.49 9.02
C ILE A 291 -11.42 7.80 8.81
N ARG A 292 -10.88 8.36 9.91
CA ARG A 292 -10.12 9.63 9.86
C ARG A 292 -8.73 9.46 9.26
N GLN A 293 -8.12 8.30 9.50
CA GLN A 293 -6.72 8.02 9.20
C GLN A 293 -6.50 7.68 7.71
N ALA A 294 -7.54 7.21 7.00
CA ALA A 294 -7.41 6.85 5.59
C ALA A 294 -8.65 7.23 4.78
N LYS A 295 -8.40 7.58 3.51
CA LYS A 295 -9.44 7.78 2.49
C LYS A 295 -9.57 6.52 1.65
N TRP A 296 -10.31 5.53 2.15
CA TRP A 296 -10.57 4.30 1.42
C TRP A 296 -11.59 4.51 0.30
N ASP A 297 -11.35 3.88 -0.85
CA ASP A 297 -12.18 4.02 -2.03
C ASP A 297 -13.25 2.91 -2.11
N ALA A 298 -14.52 3.29 -1.97
CA ALA A 298 -15.67 2.39 -2.13
C ALA A 298 -16.25 2.38 -3.56
N SER A 299 -15.69 3.14 -4.50
CA SER A 299 -16.23 3.35 -5.86
C SER A 299 -16.44 2.03 -6.61
N LYS A 300 -15.46 1.12 -6.57
CA LYS A 300 -15.53 -0.18 -7.24
C LYS A 300 -16.69 -1.04 -6.73
N VAL A 301 -16.95 -1.02 -5.42
CA VAL A 301 -18.04 -1.76 -4.80
C VAL A 301 -19.39 -1.13 -5.17
N ARG A 302 -19.44 0.20 -5.19
CA ARG A 302 -20.60 0.99 -5.64
C ARG A 302 -20.98 0.73 -7.09
N GLU A 303 -19.99 0.72 -7.99
CA GLU A 303 -20.20 0.38 -9.41
C GLU A 303 -20.65 -1.07 -9.59
N LYS A 304 -20.14 -1.99 -8.78
CA LYS A 304 -20.60 -3.38 -8.78
C LYS A 304 -22.06 -3.48 -8.34
N LEU A 305 -22.46 -2.77 -7.29
CA LEU A 305 -23.86 -2.69 -6.86
C LEU A 305 -24.76 -2.20 -8.00
N ARG A 306 -24.35 -1.12 -8.69
CA ARG A 306 -25.10 -0.57 -9.82
C ARG A 306 -25.30 -1.60 -10.93
N ARG A 307 -24.24 -2.32 -11.32
CA ARG A 307 -24.32 -3.37 -12.35
C ARG A 307 -25.22 -4.54 -11.94
N ASP A 308 -25.17 -4.96 -10.68
CA ASP A 308 -26.03 -6.02 -10.17
C ASP A 308 -27.50 -5.60 -10.19
N ILE A 309 -27.81 -4.34 -9.82
CA ILE A 309 -29.15 -3.74 -9.93
C ILE A 309 -29.64 -3.72 -11.39
N ASP A 310 -28.83 -3.23 -12.31
CA ASP A 310 -29.21 -3.11 -13.73
C ASP A 310 -29.47 -4.49 -14.36
N THR A 311 -28.70 -5.50 -13.94
CA THR A 311 -28.87 -6.90 -14.36
C THR A 311 -30.17 -7.49 -13.82
N GLU A 312 -30.44 -7.30 -12.52
CA GLU A 312 -31.67 -7.77 -11.88
C GLU A 312 -32.90 -7.09 -12.49
N ALA A 313 -32.85 -5.76 -12.68
CA ALA A 313 -33.92 -5.01 -13.33
C ALA A 313 -34.19 -5.51 -14.75
N SER A 314 -33.14 -5.84 -15.51
CA SER A 314 -33.28 -6.40 -16.86
C SER A 314 -33.92 -7.80 -16.85
N SER A 315 -33.56 -8.63 -15.87
CA SER A 315 -34.14 -9.95 -15.67
C SER A 315 -35.63 -9.87 -15.29
N VAL A 316 -35.97 -9.04 -14.29
CA VAL A 316 -37.38 -8.84 -13.89
C VAL A 316 -38.20 -8.27 -15.05
N ARG A 317 -37.62 -7.33 -15.82
CA ARG A 317 -38.27 -6.77 -17.02
C ARG A 317 -38.63 -7.85 -18.03
N SER A 318 -37.70 -8.74 -18.38
CA SER A 318 -37.93 -9.78 -19.38
C SER A 318 -39.01 -10.76 -18.93
N VAL A 319 -38.98 -11.18 -17.66
CA VAL A 319 -39.99 -12.07 -17.07
C VAL A 319 -41.37 -11.43 -17.12
N LYS A 320 -41.48 -10.15 -16.75
CA LYS A 320 -42.76 -9.43 -16.74
C LYS A 320 -43.32 -9.19 -18.13
N LEU A 321 -42.48 -8.80 -19.10
CA LEU A 321 -42.92 -8.62 -20.48
C LEU A 321 -43.41 -9.93 -21.10
N SER A 322 -42.69 -11.04 -20.88
CA SER A 322 -43.13 -12.37 -21.33
C SER A 322 -44.48 -12.76 -20.73
N ALA A 323 -44.72 -12.47 -19.45
CA ALA A 323 -46.01 -12.71 -18.82
C ALA A 323 -47.15 -11.87 -19.41
N ILE A 324 -46.90 -10.59 -19.71
CA ILE A 324 -47.89 -9.70 -20.35
C ILE A 324 -48.21 -10.18 -21.77
N ILE A 325 -47.18 -10.57 -22.55
CA ILE A 325 -47.35 -11.11 -23.90
C ILE A 325 -48.20 -12.37 -23.87
N ALA A 326 -47.86 -13.33 -23.00
CA ALA A 326 -48.59 -14.59 -22.89
C ALA A 326 -50.06 -14.39 -22.49
N ASP A 327 -50.35 -13.45 -21.59
CA ASP A 327 -51.72 -13.10 -21.19
C ASP A 327 -52.52 -12.52 -22.37
N HIS A 328 -51.92 -11.61 -23.15
CA HIS A 328 -52.58 -11.01 -24.31
C HIS A 328 -52.76 -12.02 -25.47
N GLU A 329 -51.79 -12.90 -25.71
CA GLU A 329 -51.90 -14.00 -26.67
C GLU A 329 -53.02 -14.98 -26.30
N LYS A 330 -53.14 -15.32 -25.01
CA LYS A 330 -54.23 -16.14 -24.49
C LYS A 330 -55.59 -15.47 -24.70
N ASN A 331 -55.72 -14.20 -24.28
CA ASN A 331 -56.95 -13.43 -24.45
C ASN A 331 -57.36 -13.30 -25.93
N LEU A 332 -56.39 -13.10 -26.83
CA LEU A 332 -56.63 -13.10 -28.28
C LEU A 332 -57.10 -14.46 -28.80
N THR A 333 -56.48 -15.55 -28.33
CA THR A 333 -56.88 -16.91 -28.71
C THR A 333 -58.31 -17.19 -28.30
N GLU A 334 -58.71 -16.81 -27.08
CA GLU A 334 -60.07 -16.97 -26.56
C GLU A 334 -61.08 -16.12 -27.33
N ALA A 335 -60.74 -14.86 -27.64
CA ALA A 335 -61.61 -13.94 -28.36
C ALA A 335 -61.82 -14.33 -29.84
N LEU A 336 -60.81 -14.94 -30.48
CA LEU A 336 -60.86 -15.30 -31.90
C LEU A 336 -61.36 -16.73 -32.14
N SER A 337 -60.96 -17.70 -31.33
CA SER A 337 -61.17 -19.13 -31.64
C SER A 337 -62.64 -19.52 -31.79
N GLY A 338 -63.48 -19.17 -30.81
CA GLY A 338 -64.90 -19.55 -30.84
C GLY A 338 -65.69 -18.86 -31.95
N PRO A 339 -65.60 -17.52 -32.10
CA PRO A 339 -66.30 -16.81 -33.17
C PRO A 339 -65.81 -17.16 -34.57
N VAL A 340 -64.53 -17.51 -34.75
CA VAL A 340 -64.02 -17.95 -36.06
C VAL A 340 -64.54 -19.34 -36.41
N GLU A 341 -64.59 -20.27 -35.45
CA GLU A 341 -65.20 -21.60 -35.66
C GLU A 341 -66.68 -21.49 -36.04
N SER A 342 -67.45 -20.67 -35.32
CA SER A 342 -68.88 -20.50 -35.64
C SER A 342 -69.12 -19.88 -37.01
N LEU A 343 -68.30 -18.90 -37.42
CA LEU A 343 -68.35 -18.33 -38.77
C LEU A 343 -68.03 -19.36 -39.85
N PHE A 344 -67.06 -20.25 -39.58
CA PHE A 344 -66.77 -21.33 -40.49
C PHE A 344 -67.92 -22.34 -40.59
N GLU A 345 -68.65 -22.64 -39.50
CA GLU A 345 -69.79 -23.58 -39.53
C GLU A 345 -71.00 -23.05 -40.32
N VAL A 346 -71.23 -21.74 -40.34
CA VAL A 346 -72.35 -21.14 -41.09
C VAL A 346 -72.10 -21.19 -42.61
N GLY A 347 -70.88 -20.90 -43.06
CA GLY A 347 -70.48 -21.07 -44.47
C GLY A 347 -71.23 -20.19 -45.48
N ASP A 348 -71.45 -18.91 -45.16
CA ASP A 348 -72.05 -17.92 -46.06
C ASP A 348 -71.05 -17.33 -47.09
N GLU A 349 -71.55 -16.70 -48.17
CA GLU A 349 -70.68 -16.03 -49.17
C GLU A 349 -69.78 -14.95 -48.54
N ASP A 350 -70.20 -14.37 -47.41
CA ASP A 350 -69.52 -13.29 -46.70
C ASP A 350 -68.58 -13.74 -45.56
N THR A 351 -68.38 -15.06 -45.35
CA THR A 351 -67.66 -15.63 -44.19
C THR A 351 -66.28 -14.99 -44.02
N TRP A 352 -65.52 -14.88 -45.12
CA TRP A 352 -64.18 -14.29 -45.10
C TRP A 352 -64.17 -12.80 -44.80
N ALA A 353 -65.19 -12.05 -45.25
CA ALA A 353 -65.32 -10.64 -44.92
C ALA A 353 -65.63 -10.43 -43.43
N SER A 354 -66.46 -11.30 -42.85
CA SER A 354 -66.78 -11.34 -41.42
C SER A 354 -65.56 -11.69 -40.55
N ILE A 355 -64.78 -12.71 -40.94
CA ILE A 355 -63.53 -13.09 -40.26
C ILE A 355 -62.52 -11.95 -40.29
N ARG A 356 -62.32 -11.28 -41.44
CA ARG A 356 -61.39 -10.14 -41.54
C ARG A 356 -61.79 -8.99 -40.61
N ARG A 357 -63.09 -8.70 -40.51
CA ARG A 357 -63.63 -7.64 -39.65
C ARG A 357 -63.43 -7.96 -38.16
N LEU A 358 -63.72 -9.20 -37.77
CA LEU A 358 -63.51 -9.71 -36.42
C LEU A 358 -62.02 -9.67 -36.06
N LEU A 359 -61.16 -10.23 -36.90
CA LEU A 359 -59.70 -10.25 -36.69
C LEU A 359 -59.17 -8.83 -36.49
N LYS A 360 -59.55 -7.89 -37.36
CA LYS A 360 -59.14 -6.49 -37.24
C LYS A 360 -59.58 -5.89 -35.89
N ARG A 361 -60.85 -6.04 -35.54
CA ARG A 361 -61.43 -5.47 -34.30
C ARG A 361 -60.74 -6.01 -33.05
N GLU A 362 -60.65 -7.33 -32.91
CA GLU A 362 -60.06 -7.95 -31.72
C GLU A 362 -58.55 -7.70 -31.63
N THR A 363 -57.85 -7.70 -32.77
CA THR A 363 -56.41 -7.39 -32.81
C THR A 363 -56.14 -5.94 -32.43
N GLU A 364 -56.89 -4.98 -32.97
CA GLU A 364 -56.73 -3.55 -32.62
C GLU A 364 -57.05 -3.28 -31.15
N ALA A 365 -58.09 -3.91 -30.61
CA ALA A 365 -58.43 -3.82 -29.19
C ALA A 365 -57.33 -4.43 -28.29
N ALA A 366 -56.79 -5.59 -28.66
CA ALA A 366 -55.69 -6.22 -27.93
C ALA A 366 -54.40 -5.40 -28.01
N VAL A 367 -54.08 -4.82 -29.17
CA VAL A 367 -52.92 -3.94 -29.35
C VAL A 367 -53.04 -2.71 -28.47
N LEU A 368 -54.21 -2.06 -28.40
CA LEU A 368 -54.41 -0.88 -27.55
C LEU A 368 -54.20 -1.20 -26.06
N LYS A 369 -54.79 -2.31 -25.58
CA LYS A 369 -54.60 -2.79 -24.20
C LYS A 369 -53.15 -3.16 -23.92
N PHE A 370 -52.50 -3.86 -24.85
CA PHE A 370 -51.11 -4.26 -24.76
C PHE A 370 -50.19 -3.03 -24.68
N SER A 371 -50.33 -2.07 -25.59
CA SER A 371 -49.56 -0.82 -25.60
C SER A 371 -49.73 -0.04 -24.29
N THR A 372 -50.93 -0.02 -23.71
CA THR A 372 -51.19 0.60 -22.41
C THR A 372 -50.47 -0.15 -21.28
N ALA A 373 -50.50 -1.49 -21.30
CA ALA A 373 -49.86 -2.34 -20.30
C ALA A 373 -48.32 -2.23 -20.32
N ILE A 374 -47.71 -2.06 -21.50
CA ILE A 374 -46.26 -1.94 -21.63
C ILE A 374 -45.74 -0.50 -21.54
N ALA A 375 -46.62 0.52 -21.54
CA ALA A 375 -46.22 1.93 -21.47
C ALA A 375 -45.35 2.23 -20.24
N GLY A 376 -45.64 1.60 -19.10
CA GLY A 376 -44.89 1.75 -17.86
C GLY A 376 -43.46 1.19 -17.89
N PHE A 377 -43.05 0.49 -18.95
CA PHE A 377 -41.69 -0.04 -19.12
C PHE A 377 -40.74 0.92 -19.85
N GLU A 378 -41.27 2.00 -20.45
CA GLU A 378 -40.50 3.04 -21.15
C GLU A 378 -39.48 2.46 -22.15
N MET A 379 -39.93 1.50 -22.96
CA MET A 379 -39.12 0.85 -23.97
C MET A 379 -38.91 1.76 -25.19
N ASP A 380 -37.88 1.47 -25.98
CA ASP A 380 -37.67 2.15 -27.25
C ASP A 380 -38.80 1.85 -28.24
N GLN A 381 -39.13 2.83 -29.07
CA GLN A 381 -40.26 2.73 -29.99
C GLN A 381 -40.12 1.55 -30.96
N ALA A 382 -38.89 1.24 -31.40
CA ALA A 382 -38.65 0.12 -32.32
C ALA A 382 -38.95 -1.25 -31.67
N ALA A 383 -38.58 -1.44 -30.41
CA ALA A 383 -38.91 -2.65 -29.65
C ALA A 383 -40.43 -2.76 -29.39
N VAL A 384 -41.08 -1.65 -29.06
CA VAL A 384 -42.54 -1.59 -28.91
C VAL A 384 -43.23 -1.99 -30.21
N ASP A 385 -42.82 -1.40 -31.33
CA ASP A 385 -43.37 -1.70 -32.65
C ASP A 385 -43.18 -3.16 -33.03
N THR A 386 -42.00 -3.73 -32.74
CA THR A 386 -41.70 -5.15 -32.97
C THR A 386 -42.62 -6.05 -32.17
N MET A 387 -42.83 -5.77 -30.87
CA MET A 387 -43.75 -6.54 -30.03
C MET A 387 -45.20 -6.46 -30.52
N VAL A 388 -45.64 -5.27 -30.93
CA VAL A 388 -46.98 -5.07 -31.50
C VAL A 388 -47.14 -5.84 -32.81
N GLN A 389 -46.12 -5.88 -33.68
CA GLN A 389 -46.17 -6.68 -34.91
C GLN A 389 -46.20 -8.19 -34.64
N ASN A 390 -45.48 -8.65 -33.62
CA ASN A 390 -45.53 -10.05 -33.19
C ASN A 390 -46.94 -10.43 -32.72
N LEU A 391 -47.59 -9.57 -31.93
CA LEU A 391 -48.97 -9.78 -31.48
C LEU A 391 -49.98 -9.81 -32.64
N ARG A 392 -49.82 -8.91 -33.62
CA ARG A 392 -50.64 -8.92 -34.87
C ARG A 392 -50.43 -10.20 -35.68
N SER A 393 -49.19 -10.68 -35.77
CA SER A 393 -48.84 -11.91 -36.47
C SER A 393 -49.41 -13.13 -35.75
N TYR A 394 -49.36 -13.15 -34.42
CA TYR A 394 -49.97 -14.18 -33.58
C TYR A 394 -51.48 -14.28 -33.84
N ALA A 395 -52.20 -13.16 -33.83
CA ALA A 395 -53.64 -13.12 -34.10
C ALA A 395 -53.99 -13.71 -35.48
N ARG A 396 -53.20 -13.42 -36.52
CA ARG A 396 -53.36 -14.05 -37.84
C ARG A 396 -53.13 -15.56 -37.79
N ASN A 397 -52.09 -16.00 -37.10
CA ASN A 397 -51.76 -17.42 -36.97
C ASN A 397 -52.86 -18.21 -36.23
N VAL A 398 -53.58 -17.60 -35.28
CA VAL A 398 -54.74 -18.23 -34.63
C VAL A 398 -55.82 -18.57 -35.66
N VAL A 399 -56.16 -17.63 -36.56
CA VAL A 399 -57.17 -17.85 -37.62
C VAL A 399 -56.72 -18.93 -38.61
N VAL A 400 -55.45 -18.88 -39.03
CA VAL A 400 -54.87 -19.90 -39.94
C VAL A 400 -54.94 -21.30 -39.34
N LYS A 401 -54.55 -21.46 -38.07
CA LYS A 401 -54.64 -22.75 -37.36
C LYS A 401 -56.06 -23.28 -37.27
N LYS A 402 -57.08 -22.41 -37.18
CA LYS A 402 -58.49 -22.82 -37.16
C LYS A 402 -58.98 -23.23 -38.55
N GLN A 403 -58.52 -22.57 -39.60
CA GLN A 403 -58.79 -22.98 -40.97
C GLN A 403 -58.19 -24.35 -41.29
N GLU A 404 -56.93 -24.58 -40.92
CA GLU A 404 -56.24 -25.86 -41.12
C GLU A 404 -56.96 -27.01 -40.41
N LYS A 405 -57.35 -26.82 -39.15
CA LYS A 405 -58.12 -27.80 -38.37
C LYS A 405 -59.50 -28.16 -38.94
N LYS A 406 -60.04 -27.34 -39.85
CA LYS A 406 -61.32 -27.61 -40.51
C LYS A 406 -61.14 -28.28 -41.88
N LEU A 407 -59.94 -28.17 -42.46
CA LEU A 407 -59.58 -28.82 -43.72
C LEU A 407 -59.12 -30.28 -43.51
N GLU A 408 -58.64 -30.61 -42.32
CA GLU A 408 -58.50 -31.97 -41.78
C GLU A 408 -59.85 -32.54 -41.33
#